data_AF-A0A962GMV5-F1
#
_entry.id   AF-A0A962GMV5-F1
#
_cell.length_a   1.000
_cell.length_b   1.000
_cell.length_c   1.000
_cell.angle_alpha   90.00
_cell.angle_beta   90.00
_cell.angle_gamma   90.00
#
_symmetry.space_group_name_H-M   'P 1'
#
loop_
_entity.id
_entity.type
_entity.pdbx_description
1 polymer ?
#
loop_
_entity_poly.entity_id
_entity_poly.type
_entity_poly.pdbx_seq_one_letter_code
_entity_poly.pdbx_strand_id
1 'polypeptide(L)' 'MSSSPSESVSAATPPDKLVVAVSSRALFDLDEAHALFEREGLDAYLRFQLANEDTVLGPGIAFELVR' A
#
# COMPACT_ATOMS: atom_id res chain seq x y z
N MET A 1 4.22 14.71 39.47
CA MET A 1 4.51 13.99 38.22
C MET A 1 3.28 13.16 37.89
N SER A 2 2.31 13.76 37.19
CA SER A 2 1.08 13.06 36.79
C SER A 2 1.27 12.54 35.38
N SER A 3 1.44 11.23 35.28
CA SER A 3 1.46 10.53 34.00
C SER A 3 0.09 10.67 33.34
N SER A 4 0.06 11.27 32.15
CA SER A 4 -1.12 11.26 31.28
C SER A 4 -1.31 9.85 30.72
N PRO A 5 -2.53 9.30 30.65
CA PRO A 5 -2.77 8.05 29.95
C PRO A 5 -2.67 8.30 28.44
N SER A 6 -1.83 7.51 27.77
CA SER A 6 -1.83 7.40 26.30
C SER A 6 -3.07 6.58 25.92
N GLU A 7 -4.13 7.24 25.47
CA GLU A 7 -5.28 6.56 24.86
C GLU A 7 -4.84 5.92 23.55
N SER A 8 -4.56 4.62 23.58
CA SER A 8 -4.56 3.80 22.37
C SER A 8 -6.01 3.71 21.89
N VAL A 9 -6.33 4.37 20.77
CA VAL A 9 -7.63 4.22 20.12
C VAL A 9 -7.78 2.76 19.67
N SER A 10 -8.51 1.97 20.47
CA SER A 10 -8.99 0.65 20.05
C SER A 10 -10.17 0.88 19.12
N ALA A 11 -9.97 0.67 17.82
CA ALA A 11 -11.06 0.67 16.86
C ALA A 11 -11.97 -0.51 17.19
N ALA A 12 -13.13 -0.24 17.81
CA ALA A 12 -14.14 -1.24 18.07
C ALA A 12 -14.68 -1.76 16.73
N THR A 13 -14.22 -2.95 16.31
CA THR A 13 -14.74 -3.65 15.13
C THR A 13 -16.18 -4.08 15.42
N PRO A 14 -17.18 -3.66 14.61
CA PRO A 14 -18.53 -4.18 14.73
C PRO A 14 -18.53 -5.70 14.52
N PRO A 15 -19.36 -6.47 15.24
CA PRO A 15 -19.21 -7.93 15.38
C PRO A 15 -19.31 -8.76 14.09
N ASP A 16 -19.54 -8.16 12.92
CA ASP A 16 -19.63 -8.83 11.62
C ASP A 16 -18.80 -8.16 10.50
N LYS A 17 -17.81 -7.32 10.84
CA LYS A 17 -16.95 -6.66 9.84
C LYS A 17 -15.58 -7.32 9.73
N LEU A 18 -15.29 -7.90 8.58
CA LEU A 18 -13.94 -8.28 8.18
C LEU A 18 -13.21 -7.03 7.65
N VAL A 19 -12.12 -6.64 8.30
CA VAL A 19 -11.22 -5.58 7.84
C VAL A 19 -9.97 -6.23 7.27
N VAL A 20 -9.67 -5.93 6.00
CA VAL A 20 -8.48 -6.46 5.30
C VAL A 20 -7.61 -5.29 4.86
N ALA A 21 -6.31 -5.38 5.14
CA ALA A 21 -5.31 -4.47 4.58
C ALA A 21 -4.81 -5.05 3.24
N VAL A 22 -4.80 -4.22 2.19
CA VAL A 22 -4.27 -4.58 0.86
C VAL A 22 -3.05 -3.74 0.54
N SER A 23 -2.11 -4.31 -0.21
CA SER A 23 -0.96 -3.57 -0.73
C SER A 23 -1.35 -2.75 -1.96
N SER A 24 -0.62 -1.67 -2.26
CA SER A 24 -0.87 -0.87 -3.46
C SER A 24 -0.74 -1.68 -4.76
N ARG A 25 0.13 -2.70 -4.80
CA ARG A 25 0.28 -3.61 -5.96
C ARG A 25 -0.93 -4.51 -6.19
N ALA A 26 -1.76 -4.74 -5.17
CA ALA A 26 -3.02 -5.43 -5.37
C ALA A 26 -4.00 -4.54 -6.15
N LEU A 27 -3.97 -3.23 -5.89
CA LEU A 27 -4.88 -2.27 -6.51
C LEU A 27 -4.38 -1.74 -7.85
N PHE A 28 -3.08 -1.62 -8.05
CA PHE A 28 -2.49 -1.04 -9.25
C PHE A 28 -1.46 -1.96 -9.88
N ASP A 29 -1.38 -1.94 -11.20
CA ASP A 29 -0.33 -2.64 -11.94
C ASP A 29 1.03 -1.99 -11.64
N LEU A 30 1.85 -2.74 -10.91
CA LEU A 30 3.18 -2.35 -10.44
C LEU A 30 4.17 -3.51 -10.63
N ASP A 31 3.85 -4.45 -11.52
CA ASP A 31 4.63 -5.69 -11.67
C ASP A 31 6.04 -5.42 -12.22
N GLU A 32 6.18 -4.48 -13.17
CA GLU A 32 7.49 -4.07 -13.68
C GLU A 32 8.35 -3.44 -12.59
N ALA A 33 7.79 -2.49 -11.84
CA ALA A 33 8.49 -1.83 -10.75
C ALA A 33 8.90 -2.83 -9.66
N HIS A 34 8.03 -3.79 -9.34
CA HIS A 34 8.34 -4.84 -8.37
C HIS A 34 9.43 -5.78 -8.89
N ALA A 35 9.36 -6.24 -10.14
CA ALA A 35 10.39 -7.09 -10.73
C ALA A 35 11.74 -6.37 -10.81
N LEU A 36 11.75 -5.06 -11.06
CA LEU A 36 12.95 -4.23 -11.00
C LEU A 36 13.52 -4.17 -9.58
N PHE A 37 12.68 -3.97 -8.56
CA PHE A 37 13.10 -3.98 -7.16
C PHE A 37 13.75 -5.32 -6.76
N GLU A 38 13.11 -6.45 -7.10
CA GLU A 38 13.65 -7.78 -6.75
C GLU A 38 15.00 -8.06 -7.42
N ARG A 39 15.20 -7.54 -8.64
CA ARG A 39 16.43 -7.77 -9.42
C ARG A 39 17.56 -6.79 -9.08
N GLU A 40 17.24 -5.51 -8.88
CA GLU A 40 18.22 -4.41 -8.85
C GLU A 40 18.18 -3.59 -7.56
N GLY A 41 17.24 -3.90 -6.66
CA GLY A 41 17.13 -3.28 -5.35
C GLY A 41 16.48 -1.89 -5.34
N LEU A 42 16.57 -1.25 -4.18
CA LEU A 42 15.82 -0.04 -3.85
C LEU A 42 16.19 1.17 -4.74
N ASP A 43 17.48 1.38 -5.01
CA ASP A 43 17.94 2.55 -5.77
C ASP A 43 17.44 2.55 -7.22
N ALA A 44 17.33 1.37 -7.83
CA ALA A 44 16.76 1.22 -9.18
C ALA A 44 15.25 1.45 -9.17
N TYR A 45 14.55 0.86 -8.20
CA TYR A 45 13.12 1.08 -7.99
C TYR A 45 12.77 2.56 -7.80
N LEU A 46 13.50 3.28 -6.95
CA LEU A 46 13.23 4.70 -6.69
C LEU A 46 13.40 5.57 -7.95
N ARG A 47 14.46 5.32 -8.73
CA ARG A 47 14.68 6.03 -10.00
C ARG A 47 13.57 5.73 -11.01
N PHE A 48 13.11 4.49 -11.09
CA PHE A 48 12.01 4.11 -11.96
C PHE A 48 10.70 4.79 -11.56
N GLN A 49 10.37 4.81 -10.26
CA GLN A 49 9.17 5.48 -9.77
C GLN A 49 9.19 6.99 -10.04
N LEU A 50 10.34 7.66 -9.82
CA LEU A 50 10.49 9.09 -10.12
C LEU A 50 10.35 9.38 -11.62
N ALA A 51 10.96 8.55 -12.48
CA ALA A 51 10.89 8.74 -13.93
C ALA A 51 9.47 8.52 -14.49
N ASN A 52 8.62 7.79 -13.78
CA ASN A 52 7.26 7.45 -14.19
C ASN A 52 6.19 8.09 -13.28
N GLU A 53 6.53 9.14 -12.52
CA GLU A 53 5.63 9.68 -11.49
C GLU A 53 4.33 10.26 -12.06
N ASP A 54 4.37 10.81 -13.27
CA ASP A 54 3.20 11.34 -13.97
C ASP A 54 2.45 10.28 -14.80
N THR A 55 2.94 9.04 -14.83
CA THR A 55 2.32 7.94 -15.56
C THR A 55 1.21 7.32 -14.71
N VAL A 56 -0.02 7.38 -15.22
CA VAL A 56 -1.17 6.75 -14.55
C VAL A 56 -1.02 5.23 -14.57
N LEU A 57 -1.08 4.61 -13.39
CA LEU A 57 -1.01 3.16 -13.25
C LEU A 57 -2.31 2.49 -13.71
N GLY A 58 -2.17 1.34 -14.37
CA GLY A 58 -3.29 0.47 -14.71
C GLY A 58 -3.92 -0.17 -13.46
N PRO A 59 -5.15 -0.71 -13.59
CA PRO A 59 -5.79 -1.44 -12.50
C PRO A 59 -5.06 -2.76 -12.21
N GLY A 60 -4.86 -3.06 -10.93
CA GLY A 60 -4.35 -4.32 -10.44
C GLY A 60 -5.47 -5.34 -10.14
N ILE A 61 -5.07 -6.54 -9.72
CA ILE A 61 -5.96 -7.71 -9.54
C ILE A 61 -7.13 -7.49 -8.56
N ALA A 62 -6.97 -6.58 -7.61
CA ALA A 62 -7.93 -6.28 -6.54
C ALA A 62 -8.58 -4.90 -6.71
N PHE A 63 -8.33 -4.19 -7.82
CA PHE A 63 -8.86 -2.84 -8.03
C PHE A 63 -10.38 -2.77 -7.85
N GLU A 64 -11.11 -3.73 -8.40
CA GLU A 64 -12.59 -3.81 -8.33
C GLU A 64 -13.13 -4.13 -6.91
N LEU A 65 -12.27 -4.53 -5.98
CA LEU A 65 -12.67 -4.79 -4.59
C LEU A 65 -12.82 -3.50 -3.78
N VAL A 66 -12.31 -2.38 -4.29
CA VAL A 66 -12.39 -1.06 -3.66
C VAL A 66 -13.41 -0.22 -4.45
N ARG A 67 -14.56 0.06 -3.83
CA ARG A 67 -15.62 0.92 -4.37
C ARG A 67 -16.11 1.91 -3.32
#